data_AF-A0A1H6RZ33-F1
#
_entry.id   AF-A0A1H6RZ33-F1
#
_cell.length_a   1.000
_cell.length_b   1.000
_cell.length_c   1.000
_cell.angle_alpha   90.00
_cell.angle_beta   90.00
_cell.angle_gamma   90.00
#
_symmetry.space_group_name_H-M   'P 1'
#
loop_
_entity.id
_entity.type
_entity.pdbx_description
1 polymer ?
#
loop_
_entity_poly.entity_id
_entity_poly.type
_entity_poly.pdbx_seq_one_letter_code
_entity_poly.pdbx_strand_id
1 'polypeptide(L)' 'MISFKSMQNHVDNAYGRARSDMDDAIEGAAENPSIEDLMAFNDASQQASVANIVNNESLRANHSITKAIIDGIQ' A
#
# COMPACT_ATOMS: atom_id res chain seq x y z
N MET A 1 -18.06 -4.43 8.16
CA MET A 1 -17.80 -3.21 7.37
C MET A 1 -16.38 -2.79 7.67
N ILE A 2 -15.46 -2.94 6.71
CA ILE A 2 -14.07 -2.51 6.90
C ILE A 2 -14.09 -0.98 6.85
N SER A 3 -13.76 -0.32 7.96
CA SER A 3 -13.70 1.15 8.01
C SER A 3 -12.49 1.65 7.22
N PHE A 4 -12.55 2.87 6.71
CA PHE A 4 -11.40 3.50 6.02
C PHE A 4 -10.12 3.43 6.87
N LYS A 5 -10.24 3.62 8.19
CA LYS A 5 -9.13 3.51 9.13
C LYS A 5 -8.59 2.07 9.24
N SER A 6 -9.45 1.07 9.11
CA SER A 6 -9.04 -0.34 9.03
C SER A 6 -8.30 -0.64 7.72
N MET A 7 -8.70 -0.06 6.58
CA MET A 7 -7.95 -0.20 5.32
C MET A 7 -6.60 0.51 5.40
N GLN A 8 -6.59 1.74 5.92
CA GLN A 8 -5.37 2.53 6.08
C GLN A 8 -4.37 1.81 6.98
N ASN A 9 -4.80 1.33 8.15
CA ASN A 9 -3.95 0.53 9.02
C ASN A 9 -3.44 -0.74 8.34
N HIS A 10 -4.27 -1.40 7.50
CA HIS A 10 -3.84 -2.61 6.81
C HIS A 10 -2.79 -2.33 5.74
N VAL A 11 -2.99 -1.25 4.97
CA VAL A 11 -2.03 -0.77 3.97
C VAL A 11 -0.73 -0.32 4.63
N ASP A 12 -0.80 0.42 5.74
CA ASP A 12 0.39 0.87 6.48
C ASP A 12 1.18 -0.31 7.04
N ASN A 13 0.50 -1.33 7.59
CA ASN A 13 1.14 -2.55 8.07
C ASN A 13 1.74 -3.38 6.93
N ALA A 14 1.05 -3.51 5.80
CA ALA A 14 1.55 -4.24 4.63
C ALA A 14 2.77 -3.54 4.04
N TYR A 15 2.73 -2.21 3.94
CA TYR A 15 3.86 -1.40 3.47
C TYR A 15 5.06 -1.48 4.42
N GLY A 16 4.82 -1.42 5.74
CA GLY A 16 5.88 -1.58 6.74
C GLY A 16 6.59 -2.94 6.66
N ARG A 17 5.84 -4.02 6.44
CA ARG A 17 6.41 -5.36 6.24
C ARG A 17 7.18 -5.46 4.94
N ALA A 18 6.56 -5.05 3.81
CA ALA A 18 7.22 -5.10 2.51
C ALA A 18 8.53 -4.29 2.49
N ARG A 19 8.59 -3.18 3.24
CA ARG A 19 9.82 -2.39 3.39
C ARG A 19 10.88 -3.10 4.25
N SER A 20 10.48 -3.74 5.35
CA SER A 20 11.40 -4.55 6.17
C SER A 20 11.95 -5.73 5.37
N ASP A 21 11.08 -6.44 4.64
CA ASP A 21 11.46 -7.57 3.79
C ASP A 21 12.39 -7.12 2.65
N MET A 22 12.18 -5.92 2.10
CA MET A 22 13.10 -5.28 1.14
C MET A 22 14.45 -4.96 1.77
N ASP A 23 14.48 -4.36 2.97
CA ASP A 23 15.73 -4.01 3.65
C ASP A 23 16.54 -5.29 3.97
N ASP A 24 15.88 -6.35 4.45
CA ASP A 24 16.49 -7.65 4.72
C ASP A 24 17.00 -8.33 3.43
N ALA A 25 16.23 -8.25 2.34
CA ALA A 25 16.64 -8.77 1.03
C ALA A 25 17.82 -7.97 0.44
N ILE A 26 17.87 -6.66 0.64
CA ILE A 26 18.99 -5.82 0.21
C ILE A 26 20.26 -6.15 1.02
N GLU A 27 20.12 -6.36 2.34
CA GLU A 27 21.22 -6.75 3.22
C GLU A 27 21.75 -8.15 2.84
N GLY A 28 20.86 -9.10 2.52
CA GLY A 28 21.24 -10.44 2.02
C GLY A 28 21.81 -10.43 0.59
N ALA A 29 21.26 -9.60 -0.30
CA ALA A 29 21.72 -9.47 -1.68
C ALA A 29 23.11 -8.80 -1.78
N ALA A 30 23.47 -7.95 -0.82
CA ALA A 30 24.81 -7.38 -0.70
C ALA A 30 25.88 -8.47 -0.47
N GLU A 31 25.50 -9.59 0.15
CA GLU A 31 26.36 -10.76 0.32
C GLU A 31 26.25 -11.75 -0.86
N ASN A 32 25.09 -11.82 -1.53
CA ASN A 32 24.88 -12.73 -2.66
C ASN A 32 23.73 -12.24 -3.58
N PRO A 33 24.00 -11.55 -4.71
CA PRO A 33 22.95 -11.00 -5.56
C PRO A 33 22.20 -12.13 -6.29
N SER A 34 21.04 -12.50 -5.77
CA SER A 34 20.25 -13.63 -6.28
C SER A 34 19.13 -13.17 -7.21
N ILE A 35 18.74 -14.02 -8.16
CA ILE A 35 17.58 -13.78 -9.05
C ILE A 35 16.28 -13.68 -8.23
N GLU A 36 16.27 -14.28 -7.05
CA GLU A 36 15.13 -14.30 -6.13
C GLU A 36 14.84 -12.89 -5.56
N ASP A 37 15.89 -12.10 -5.30
CA ASP A 37 15.76 -10.71 -4.85
C ASP A 37 15.15 -9.80 -5.92
N LEU A 38 15.47 -10.06 -7.20
CA LEU A 38 14.86 -9.34 -8.32
C LEU A 38 13.37 -9.68 -8.47
N MET A 39 12.98 -10.93 -8.18
CA MET A 39 11.57 -11.35 -8.20
C MET A 39 10.82 -10.76 -7.00
N ALA A 40 11.40 -10.78 -5.81
CA ALA A 40 10.84 -10.17 -4.61
C ALA A 40 10.64 -8.65 -4.78
N PHE A 41 11.62 -7.96 -5.38
CA PHE A 41 11.52 -6.54 -5.74
C PHE A 41 10.36 -6.28 -6.71
N ASN A 42 10.19 -7.13 -7.73
CA ASN A 42 9.12 -6.99 -8.71
C ASN A 42 7.73 -7.18 -8.08
N ASP A 43 7.58 -8.20 -7.23
CA ASP A 43 6.33 -8.49 -6.53
C ASP A 43 5.97 -7.36 -5.55
N ALA A 44 6.93 -6.90 -4.74
CA ALA A 44 6.76 -5.76 -3.85
C ALA A 44 6.39 -4.48 -4.62
N SER A 45 7.02 -4.24 -5.78
CA SER A 45 6.68 -3.09 -6.65
C SER A 45 5.25 -3.15 -7.18
N GLN A 46 4.79 -4.33 -7.60
CA GLN A 46 3.40 -4.53 -8.01
C GLN A 46 2.42 -4.29 -6.85
N GLN A 47 2.75 -4.82 -5.67
CA GLN A 47 1.92 -4.69 -4.48
C GLN A 47 1.82 -3.21 -4.04
N ALA A 48 2.91 -2.46 -4.10
CA ALA A 48 2.93 -1.03 -3.82
C ALA A 48 2.14 -0.21 -4.86
N SER A 49 2.15 -0.62 -6.13
CA SER A 49 1.34 0.02 -7.19
C SER A 49 -0.15 -0.16 -6.92
N VAL A 50 -0.58 -1.39 -6.62
CA VAL A 50 -1.97 -1.69 -6.26
C VAL A 50 -2.39 -0.92 -5.01
N ALA A 51 -1.55 -0.88 -3.97
CA ALA A 51 -1.81 -0.12 -2.76
C ALA A 51 -2.02 1.39 -3.04
N ASN A 52 -1.22 1.98 -3.94
CA ASN A 52 -1.38 3.38 -4.34
C ASN A 52 -2.67 3.66 -5.11
N ILE A 53 -3.09 2.73 -5.98
CA ILE A 53 -4.37 2.82 -6.70
C ILE A 53 -5.52 2.77 -5.70
N VAL A 54 -5.49 1.81 -4.78
CA VAL A 54 -6.52 1.65 -3.74
C VAL A 54 -6.57 2.89 -2.83
N ASN A 55 -5.43 3.46 -2.46
CA ASN A 55 -5.37 4.67 -1.64
C ASN A 55 -5.96 5.89 -2.37
N ASN A 56 -5.61 6.11 -3.64
CA ASN A 56 -6.18 7.20 -4.45
C ASN A 56 -7.70 7.05 -4.61
N GLU A 57 -8.17 5.83 -4.88
CA GLU A 57 -9.60 5.58 -5.04
C GLU A 57 -10.34 5.75 -3.70
N SER A 58 -9.71 5.35 -2.59
CA SER A 58 -10.28 5.55 -1.25
C SER A 58 -10.36 7.04 -0.86
N LEU A 59 -9.37 7.85 -1.25
CA LEU A 59 -9.41 9.31 -1.09
C LEU A 59 -10.52 9.94 -1.93
N ARG A 60 -10.68 9.50 -3.18
CA ARG A 60 -11.78 9.94 -4.05
C ARG A 60 -13.14 9.56 -3.48
N ALA A 61 -13.30 8.33 -3.00
CA ALA A 61 -14.53 7.87 -2.36
C ALA A 61 -14.84 8.69 -1.11
N ASN A 62 -13.87 8.94 -0.23
CA ASN A 62 -14.05 9.81 0.94
C ASN A 62 -14.46 11.24 0.55
N HIS A 63 -13.81 11.81 -0.47
CA HIS A 63 -14.16 13.15 -0.95
C HIS A 63 -15.58 13.19 -1.51
N SER A 64 -15.97 12.17 -2.30
CA SER A 64 -17.33 12.03 -2.85
C SER A 64 -18.38 11.89 -1.75
N ILE A 65 -18.13 11.06 -0.74
CA ILE A 65 -19.01 10.89 0.43
C ILE A 65 -19.14 12.21 1.20
N THR A 66 -18.01 12.88 1.46
CA THR A 66 -18.00 14.17 2.17
C THR A 66 -18.80 15.22 1.40
N LYS A 67 -18.63 15.29 0.08
CA LYS A 67 -19.40 16.17 -0.78
C LYS A 67 -20.90 15.84 -0.72
N ALA A 68 -21.28 14.57 -0.83
CA ALA A 68 -22.67 14.14 -0.74
C ALA A 68 -23.31 14.46 0.62
N ILE A 69 -22.55 14.41 1.71
CA ILE A 69 -23.02 14.85 3.04
C ILE A 69 -23.24 16.37 3.05
N ILE A 70 -22.31 17.17 2.52
CA ILE A 70 -22.45 18.63 2.44
C ILE A 70 -23.66 19.01 1.57
N ASP A 71 -23.78 18.41 0.39
CA ASP A 71 -24.87 18.67 -0.56
C ASP A 71 -26.23 18.20 0.01
N GLY A 72 -26.26 17.18 0.87
CA GLY A 72 -27.46 16.71 1.55
C GLY A 72 -27.84 17.47 2.83
N ILE A 73 -26.94 18.33 3.35
CA ILE A 73 -27.21 19.22 4.48
C ILE A 73 -27.74 20.59 4.00
N GLN A 74 -27.55 20.94 2.73
CA GLN A 74 -28.15 22.12 2.08
C GLN A 74 -29.63 21.91 1.74
#